data_AF-A0A0C2FCX3-F1
#
_entry.id   AF-A0A0C2FCX3-F1
#
_cell.length_a   1.000
_cell.length_b   1.000
_cell.length_c   1.000
_cell.angle_alpha   90.00
_cell.angle_beta   90.00
_cell.angle_gamma   90.00
#
_symmetry.space_group_name_H-M   'P 1'
#
loop_
_entity.id
_entity.type
_entity.pdbx_description
1 polymer ?
#
loop_
_entity_poly.entity_id
_entity_poly.type
_entity_poly.pdbx_seq_one_letter_code
_entity_poly.pdbx_strand_id
1 'polypeptide(L)'
;MVNKVQGKGFEDERNYSNTRFHFFDIENIHVMRSSQQKLIEGSFWQLSSAVVIVTHIHIYGPLACYKCRSMSEYLRTLESSGWLKHLRAIVECSTFLAESISR
;
A
#
# COMPACT_ATOMS: atom_id res chain seq x y z
N MET A 1 5.38 6.26 -18.32
CA MET A 1 6.30 6.86 -19.31
C MET A 1 7.55 7.52 -18.71
N VAL A 2 7.65 7.68 -17.38
CA VAL A 2 8.82 8.29 -16.71
C VAL A 2 10.14 7.57 -17.02
N ASN A 3 10.16 6.24 -16.98
CA ASN A 3 11.37 5.45 -17.32
C ASN A 3 11.84 5.66 -18.77
N LYS A 4 10.90 5.93 -19.70
CA LYS A 4 11.22 6.18 -21.12
C LYS A 4 11.99 7.48 -21.31
N VAL A 5 11.64 8.51 -20.53
CA VAL A 5 12.33 9.81 -20.54
C VAL A 5 13.74 9.71 -19.95
N GLN A 6 13.98 8.76 -19.04
CA GLN A 6 15.31 8.49 -18.45
C GLN A 6 16.21 7.63 -19.33
N GLY A 7 15.84 7.38 -20.59
CA GLY A 7 16.58 6.52 -21.51
C GLY A 7 16.43 5.02 -21.24
N LYS A 8 15.51 4.62 -20.35
CA LYS A 8 15.07 3.22 -20.19
C LYS A 8 13.78 3.03 -20.99
N GLY A 9 13.02 1.96 -20.74
CA GLY A 9 11.73 1.78 -21.40
C GLY A 9 11.17 0.38 -21.28
N PHE A 10 10.30 0.06 -22.23
CA PHE A 10 9.80 -1.26 -22.55
C PHE A 10 10.04 -1.48 -24.04
N GLU A 11 9.90 -2.72 -24.50
CA GLU A 11 10.18 -3.16 -25.85
C GLU A 11 9.22 -2.51 -26.88
N ASP A 12 9.70 -2.35 -28.13
CA ASP A 12 8.92 -1.76 -29.23
C ASP A 12 8.38 -2.88 -30.14
N GLU A 13 7.09 -2.85 -30.47
CA GLU A 13 6.45 -3.81 -31.38
C GLU A 13 7.12 -3.85 -32.76
N ARG A 14 7.75 -2.74 -33.19
CA ARG A 14 8.50 -2.68 -34.46
C ARG A 14 9.78 -3.52 -34.43
N ASN A 15 10.38 -3.68 -33.25
CA ASN A 15 11.65 -4.38 -33.08
C ASN A 15 11.43 -5.84 -32.63
N TYR A 16 10.27 -6.16 -32.06
CA TYR A 16 9.95 -7.48 -31.52
C TYR A 16 8.65 -8.03 -32.14
N SER A 17 8.78 -8.64 -33.31
CA SER A 17 7.64 -9.28 -34.00
C SER A 17 7.02 -10.40 -33.16
N ASN A 18 5.70 -10.60 -33.28
CA ASN A 18 4.92 -11.63 -32.56
C ASN A 18 4.85 -11.45 -31.03
N THR A 19 5.10 -10.24 -30.53
CA THR A 19 4.94 -9.90 -29.11
C THR A 19 3.68 -9.04 -28.92
N ARG A 20 3.03 -9.16 -27.75
CA ARG A 20 1.89 -8.32 -27.34
C ARG A 20 2.17 -7.71 -25.98
N PHE A 21 2.02 -6.40 -25.85
CA PHE A 21 2.23 -5.70 -24.58
C PHE A 21 0.94 -5.54 -23.79
N HIS A 22 1.02 -5.86 -22.51
CA HIS A 22 -0.04 -5.62 -21.54
C HIS A 22 0.56 -4.86 -20.36
N PHE A 23 -0.01 -3.69 -20.06
CA PHE A 23 0.39 -2.90 -18.91
C PHE A 23 -0.53 -3.20 -17.74
N PHE A 24 0.08 -3.38 -16.57
CA PHE A 24 -0.63 -3.49 -15.30
C PHE A 24 -0.25 -2.30 -14.43
N ASP A 25 -1.25 -1.69 -13.80
CA ASP A 25 -1.07 -0.54 -12.90
C ASP A 25 -0.57 -0.98 -11.51
N ILE A 26 0.56 -1.69 -11.50
CA ILE A 26 1.27 -2.06 -10.27
C ILE A 26 2.29 -0.96 -9.98
N GLU A 27 2.06 -0.28 -8.87
CA GLU A 27 2.91 0.83 -8.43
C GLU A 27 4.29 0.36 -7.96
N ASN A 28 5.24 1.30 -7.92
CA ASN A 28 6.61 1.01 -7.48
C ASN A 28 6.70 0.72 -5.96
N ILE A 29 7.86 0.22 -5.54
CA ILE A 29 8.13 -0.17 -4.14
C ILE A 29 7.95 0.96 -3.13
N HIS A 30 8.14 2.22 -3.52
CA HIS A 30 8.00 3.36 -2.62
C HIS A 30 6.52 3.63 -2.33
N VAL A 31 5.67 3.55 -3.36
CA VAL A 31 4.22 3.67 -3.20
C VAL A 31 3.67 2.53 -2.35
N MET A 32 4.12 1.29 -2.59
CA MET A 32 3.73 0.13 -1.76
C MET A 32 4.13 0.32 -0.30
N ARG A 33 5.35 0.81 -0.03
CA ARG A 33 5.83 1.09 1.33
C ARG A 33 4.99 2.17 2.02
N SER A 34 4.70 3.27 1.32
CA SER A 34 3.83 4.34 1.86
C SER A 34 2.41 3.86 2.11
N SER A 35 1.87 3.00 1.23
CA SER A 35 0.54 2.39 1.39
C SER A 35 0.49 1.52 2.65
N GLN A 36 1.47 0.64 2.82
CA GLN A 36 1.59 -0.22 4.01
C GLN A 36 1.72 0.60 5.30
N GLN A 37 2.56 1.65 5.28
CA GLN A 37 2.76 2.50 6.45
C GLN A 37 1.46 3.19 6.89
N LYS A 38 0.69 3.76 5.94
CA LYS A 38 -0.62 4.36 6.21
C LYS A 38 -1.60 3.34 6.79
N LEU A 39 -1.59 2.11 6.29
CA LEU A 39 -2.43 1.04 6.82
C LEU A 39 -2.05 0.69 8.27
N ILE A 40 -0.75 0.58 8.57
CA ILE A 40 -0.25 0.24 9.90
C ILE A 40 -0.54 1.36 10.91
N GLU A 41 -0.38 2.62 10.53
CA GLU A 41 -0.84 3.78 11.31
C GLU A 41 -2.36 3.72 11.56
N GLY A 42 -3.11 3.10 10.64
CA GLY A 42 -4.52 2.73 10.79
C GLY A 42 -4.81 1.65 11.84
N SER A 43 -3.88 0.72 12.01
CA SER A 43 -4.11 -0.51 12.75
C SER A 43 -3.48 -0.53 14.16
N PHE A 44 -2.44 0.28 14.42
CA PHE A 44 -1.60 0.15 15.62
C PHE A 44 -1.85 1.12 16.79
N TRP A 45 -2.89 1.95 16.77
CA TRP A 45 -3.16 2.88 17.90
C TRP A 45 -3.86 2.26 19.13
N GLN A 46 -3.74 0.96 19.36
CA GLN A 46 -4.25 0.27 20.55
C GLN A 46 -3.13 -0.23 21.49
N LEU A 47 -1.99 0.47 21.56
CA LEU A 47 -0.90 0.12 22.48
C LEU A 47 -0.36 1.32 23.26
N SER A 48 -1.24 2.06 23.92
CA SER A 48 -0.81 2.99 24.99
C SER A 48 -1.42 2.70 26.37
N SER A 49 -2.15 1.60 26.55
CA SER A 49 -2.60 1.20 27.91
C SER A 49 -1.68 0.19 28.61
N ALA A 50 -0.61 -0.32 27.97
CA ALA A 50 0.26 -1.33 28.58
C ALA A 50 1.73 -0.90 28.81
N VAL A 51 2.18 0.25 28.28
CA VAL A 51 3.58 0.72 28.43
C VAL A 51 3.70 1.95 29.36
N VAL A 52 2.60 2.42 29.95
CA VAL A 52 2.60 3.62 30.83
C VAL A 52 2.80 3.28 32.31
N ILE A 53 2.98 2.00 32.69
CA ILE A 53 3.24 1.65 34.10
C ILE A 53 4.71 1.89 34.52
N VAL A 54 5.62 2.27 33.59
CA VAL A 54 7.07 2.39 33.89
C VAL A 54 7.59 3.83 33.94
N THR A 55 6.73 4.86 33.97
CA THR A 55 7.20 6.24 34.17
C THR A 55 6.38 6.96 35.22
N HIS A 56 6.68 6.64 36.48
CA HIS A 56 6.28 7.47 37.60
C HIS A 56 7.05 8.80 37.56
N ILE A 57 6.30 9.89 37.69
CA ILE A 57 6.75 11.24 38.10
C ILE A 57 7.38 12.06 36.97
N HIS A 58 6.55 12.84 36.26
CA HIS A 58 6.58 14.31 36.29
C HIS A 58 5.30 14.87 35.67
N ILE A 59 4.69 15.78 36.42
CA ILE A 59 3.57 16.66 36.07
C ILE A 59 3.94 17.42 34.77
N TYR A 60 3.16 17.29 33.69
CA TYR A 60 2.80 18.32 32.69
C TYR A 60 1.95 17.69 31.55
N GLY A 61 0.70 18.13 31.39
CA GLY A 61 -0.06 17.96 30.14
C GLY A 61 -1.47 17.35 30.29
N PRO A 62 -2.53 18.02 29.80
CA PRO A 62 -3.90 17.53 29.91
C PRO A 62 -4.12 16.35 28.96
N LEU A 63 -4.81 15.34 29.48
CA LEU A 63 -5.52 14.25 28.78
C LEU A 63 -5.43 14.31 27.25
N ALA A 64 -4.39 13.71 26.67
CA ALA A 64 -4.51 13.23 25.30
C ALA A 64 -5.53 12.09 25.35
N CYS A 65 -6.73 12.35 24.83
CA CYS A 65 -7.77 11.35 24.72
C CYS A 65 -7.20 10.13 23.97
N TYR A 66 -7.20 9.00 24.65
CA TYR A 66 -7.01 7.69 24.03
C TYR A 66 -8.19 7.48 23.09
N LYS A 67 -8.04 7.87 21.82
CA LYS A 67 -9.12 7.78 20.84
C LYS A 67 -9.36 6.31 20.53
N CYS A 68 -10.42 5.74 21.10
CA CYS A 68 -10.92 4.41 20.71
C CYS A 68 -11.33 4.49 19.24
N ARG A 69 -10.63 3.77 18.36
CA ARG A 69 -10.87 3.87 16.91
C ARG A 69 -12.22 3.23 16.60
N SER A 70 -13.14 4.00 16.01
CA SER A 70 -14.39 3.42 15.54
C SER A 70 -14.13 2.55 14.30
N MET A 71 -14.98 1.55 14.05
CA MET A 71 -14.92 0.74 12.82
C MET A 71 -14.88 1.64 11.56
N SER A 72 -15.65 2.73 11.57
CA SER A 72 -15.68 3.71 10.49
C SER A 72 -14.34 4.42 10.27
N GLU A 73 -13.59 4.73 11.33
CA GLU A 73 -12.25 5.33 11.21
C GLU A 73 -11.21 4.33 10.69
N TYR A 74 -11.31 3.06 11.09
CA TYR A 74 -10.47 2.00 10.52
C TYR A 74 -10.72 1.84 9.02
N LEU A 75 -11.99 1.72 8.60
CA LEU A 75 -12.36 1.56 7.19
C LEU A 75 -11.91 2.75 6.34
N ARG A 76 -12.08 3.98 6.84
CA ARG A 76 -11.55 5.19 6.17
C ARG A 76 -10.04 5.14 5.99
N THR A 77 -9.32 4.62 6.99
CA THR A 77 -7.86 4.53 6.92
C THR A 77 -7.43 3.46 5.93
N LEU A 78 -8.08 2.30 5.97
CA LEU A 78 -7.90 1.21 5.01
C LEU A 78 -8.11 1.70 3.57
N GLU A 79 -9.20 2.42 3.31
CA GLU A 79 -9.49 3.00 2.00
C GLU A 79 -8.41 4.02 1.59
N SER A 80 -8.07 4.97 2.48
CA SER A 80 -7.07 6.01 2.20
C SER A 80 -5.65 5.47 2.00
N SER A 81 -5.35 4.28 2.54
CA SER A 81 -4.05 3.64 2.37
C SER A 81 -3.84 3.15 0.94
N GLY A 82 -4.91 2.82 0.21
CA GLY A 82 -4.84 2.22 -1.11
C GLY A 82 -4.36 0.76 -1.12
N TRP A 83 -4.10 0.15 0.04
CA TRP A 83 -3.46 -1.16 0.14
C TRP A 83 -4.21 -2.25 -0.62
N LEU A 84 -5.53 -2.31 -0.45
CA LEU A 84 -6.38 -3.29 -1.15
C LEU A 84 -6.44 -3.05 -2.66
N LYS A 85 -6.34 -1.79 -3.12
CA LYS A 85 -6.26 -1.47 -4.55
C LYS A 85 -4.98 -2.05 -5.15
N HIS A 86 -3.85 -1.93 -4.45
CA HIS A 86 -2.58 -2.49 -4.92
C HIS A 86 -2.58 -4.02 -4.92
N LEU A 87 -3.11 -4.66 -3.88
CA LEU A 87 -3.27 -6.12 -3.86
C LEU A 87 -4.14 -6.61 -5.01
N ARG A 88 -5.26 -5.92 -5.27
CA ARG A 88 -6.13 -6.22 -6.40
C ARG A 88 -5.38 -6.17 -7.73
N ALA A 89 -4.59 -5.12 -7.98
CA ALA A 89 -3.81 -5.00 -9.22
C ALA A 89 -2.81 -6.16 -9.41
N ILE A 90 -2.18 -6.62 -8.33
CA ILE A 90 -1.26 -7.77 -8.36
C ILE A 90 -2.01 -9.07 -8.70
N VAL A 91 -3.16 -9.29 -8.06
CA VAL A 91 -3.98 -10.48 -8.31
C VAL A 91 -4.53 -10.48 -9.74
N GLU A 92 -5.03 -9.34 -10.22
CA GLU A 92 -5.52 -9.21 -11.62
C GLU A 92 -4.41 -9.51 -12.64
N CYS A 93 -3.19 -9.03 -12.41
CA CYS A 93 -2.02 -9.39 -13.22
C CYS A 93 -1.72 -10.90 -13.17
N SER A 94 -1.75 -11.48 -11.97
CA SER A 94 -1.45 -12.91 -11.78
C SER A 94 -2.50 -13.80 -12.46
N THR A 95 -3.78 -13.45 -12.36
CA THR A 95 -4.87 -14.12 -13.06
C THR A 95 -4.70 -14.03 -14.56
N PHE A 96 -4.41 -12.84 -15.10
CA PHE A 96 -4.17 -12.67 -16.53
C PHE A 96 -3.01 -13.55 -17.03
N LEU A 97 -1.90 -13.61 -16.29
CA LEU A 97 -0.76 -14.46 -16.64
C LEU A 97 -1.11 -15.94 -16.62
N ALA A 98 -1.83 -16.39 -15.59
CA ALA A 98 -2.29 -17.78 -15.48
C ALA A 98 -3.20 -18.17 -16.65
N GLU A 99 -4.16 -17.31 -17.00
CA GLU A 99 -5.08 -17.52 -18.13
C GLU A 99 -4.38 -17.51 -19.49
N SER A 100 -3.32 -16.72 -19.64
CA SER A 100 -2.54 -16.64 -20.87
C SER A 100 -1.73 -17.91 -21.16
N ILE A 101 -1.42 -18.69 -20.12
CA ILE A 101 -0.67 -19.97 -20.23
C ILE A 101 -1.62 -21.17 -20.31
N SER A 102 -2.79 -21.10 -19.65
CA SER A 102 -3.72 -22.23 -19.56
C SER A 102 -4.52 -22.50 -20.83
N ARG A 103 -4.37 -21.69 -21.89
CA ARG A 103 -5.01 -21.87 -23.19
C ARG A 103 -4.03 -22.46 -24.19
#